data_AF-A0A0F9CDE4-F1
#
_entry.id   AF-A0A0F9CDE4-F1
#
_cell.length_a   1.000
_cell.length_b   1.000
_cell.length_c   1.000
_cell.angle_alpha   90.00
_cell.angle_beta   90.00
_cell.angle_gamma   90.00
#
_symmetry.space_group_name_H-M   'P 1'
#
loop_
_entity.id
_entity.type
_entity.pdbx_description
1 polymer ?
#
loop_
_entity_poly.entity_id
_entity_poly.type
_entity_poly.pdbx_seq_one_letter_code
_entity_poly.pdbx_strand_id
1 'polypeptide(L)'
;MKVLNTTTKPAATLAIGQFLAREYHYYCPRCGFVVGSEELRGLVPKRCNIGYGVLAYVGEEFFLNSRDNEQIVMNLREKNVIV
;
A
#
# COMPACT_ATOMS: atom_id res chain seq x y z
N MET A 1 21.75 13.74 -7.27
CA MET A 1 20.55 13.71 -6.39
C MET A 1 21.01 13.79 -4.94
N LYS A 2 20.22 14.42 -4.06
CA LYS A 2 20.45 14.42 -2.61
C LYS A 2 19.15 13.99 -1.91
N VAL A 3 19.27 13.30 -0.78
CA VAL A 3 18.09 12.94 0.03
C VAL A 3 17.50 14.22 0.59
N LEU A 4 16.22 14.46 0.30
CA LEU A 4 15.44 15.58 0.83
C LEU A 4 14.85 15.21 2.18
N ASN A 5 14.15 14.08 2.22
CA ASN A 5 13.56 13.52 3.43
C ASN A 5 13.37 12.01 3.29
N THR A 6 12.98 11.38 4.38
CA THR A 6 12.60 9.97 4.40
C THR A 6 11.25 9.84 5.08
N THR A 7 10.32 9.16 4.43
CA THR A 7 9.02 8.85 5.01
C THR A 7 8.96 7.35 5.30
N THR A 8 8.34 6.98 6.40
CA THR A 8 8.06 5.58 6.73
C THR A 8 6.60 5.47 7.11
N LYS A 9 5.87 4.55 6.48
CA LYS A 9 4.46 4.30 6.79
C LYS A 9 4.15 2.81 6.75
N PRO A 10 3.17 2.34 7.53
CA PRO A 10 2.62 1.00 7.34
C PRO A 10 1.89 0.95 5.99
N ALA A 11 2.03 -0.18 5.31
CA ALA A 11 1.41 -0.47 4.05
C ALA A 11 0.99 -1.94 4.03
N ALA A 12 -0.09 -2.26 3.32
CA ALA A 12 -0.55 -3.62 3.12
C ALA A 12 -0.98 -3.83 1.67
N THR A 13 -0.56 -4.94 1.07
CA THR A 13 -1.06 -5.40 -0.23
C THR A 13 -1.53 -6.84 -0.11
N LEU A 14 -2.40 -7.28 -1.01
CA LEU A 14 -2.90 -8.65 -0.99
C LEU A 14 -1.78 -9.70 -1.18
N ALA A 15 -0.74 -9.36 -1.95
CA ALA A 15 0.35 -10.27 -2.28
C ALA A 15 1.45 -10.33 -1.20
N ILE A 16 1.72 -9.21 -0.51
CA ILE A 16 2.82 -9.11 0.47
C ILE A 16 2.31 -9.25 1.92
N GLY A 17 1.04 -8.93 2.18
CA GLY A 17 0.55 -8.67 3.53
C GLY A 17 1.03 -7.30 4.02
N GLN A 18 1.10 -7.13 5.33
CA GLN A 18 1.59 -5.91 5.99
C GLN A 18 3.11 -5.77 5.92
N PHE A 19 3.57 -4.56 5.63
CA PHE A 19 4.98 -4.18 5.63
C PHE A 19 5.17 -2.70 5.98
N LEU A 20 6.39 -2.32 6.36
CA LEU A 20 6.78 -0.92 6.53
C LEU A 20 7.42 -0.42 5.24
N ALA A 21 6.74 0.52 4.57
CA ALA A 21 7.26 1.19 3.39
C ALA A 21 8.15 2.36 3.82
N ARG A 22 9.47 2.22 3.64
CA ARG A 22 10.45 3.30 3.84
C ARG A 22 10.82 3.91 2.49
N GLU A 23 10.35 5.12 2.25
CA GLU A 23 10.57 5.86 0.99
C GLU A 23 11.55 7.01 1.22
N TYR A 24 12.60 7.07 0.38
CA TYR A 24 13.51 8.20 0.32
C TYR A 24 13.07 9.14 -0.79
N HIS A 25 12.79 10.39 -0.43
CA HIS A 25 12.55 11.43 -1.43
C HIS A 25 13.88 12.09 -1.78
N TYR A 26 14.17 12.16 -3.07
CA TYR A 26 15.37 12.82 -3.57
C TYR A 26 15.01 14.16 -4.20
N TYR A 27 15.87 15.15 -4.01
CA TYR A 27 15.80 16.40 -4.75
C TYR A 27 17.00 16.58 -5.65
N CYS A 28 16.79 17.22 -6.81
CA CYS A 28 17.84 17.66 -7.70
C CYS A 28 18.25 19.10 -7.37
N PRO A 29 19.49 19.36 -6.92
CA PRO A 29 19.93 20.73 -6.59
C PRO A 29 20.00 21.68 -7.80
N ARG A 30 20.03 21.15 -9.03
CA ARG A 30 20.16 21.95 -10.26
C ARG A 30 18.83 22.48 -10.78
N CYS A 31 17.77 21.67 -10.73
CA CYS A 31 16.45 22.01 -11.29
C CYS A 31 15.32 22.04 -10.25
N GLY A 32 15.59 21.69 -9.00
CA GLY A 32 14.60 21.69 -7.91
C GLY A 32 13.61 20.52 -7.93
N PHE A 33 13.67 19.62 -8.92
CA PHE A 33 12.74 18.51 -9.04
C PHE A 33 12.86 17.51 -7.88
N VAL A 34 11.71 17.03 -7.37
CA VAL A 34 11.63 16.05 -6.29
C VAL A 34 11.06 14.74 -6.82
N VAL A 35 11.76 13.64 -6.57
CA VAL A 35 11.35 12.28 -6.97
C VAL A 35 11.22 11.37 -5.75
N GLY A 36 10.25 10.46 -5.80
CA GLY A 36 10.07 9.35 -4.86
C GLY A 36 10.16 8.02 -5.60
N SER A 37 9.76 6.92 -4.96
CA SER A 37 9.74 5.60 -5.60
C SER A 37 8.43 5.39 -6.35
N GLU A 38 8.54 5.15 -7.66
CA GLU A 38 7.39 4.81 -8.49
C GLU A 38 6.91 3.38 -8.20
N GLU A 39 7.82 2.48 -7.85
CA GLU A 39 7.53 1.11 -7.46
C GLU A 39 6.68 1.05 -6.19
N LEU A 40 7.06 1.80 -5.15
CA LEU A 40 6.25 1.90 -3.93
C LEU A 40 4.88 2.52 -4.21
N ARG A 41 4.80 3.50 -5.12
CA ARG A 41 3.53 4.11 -5.54
C ARG A 41 2.64 3.14 -6.32
N GLY A 42 3.24 2.21 -7.07
CA GLY A 42 2.54 1.12 -7.74
C GLY A 42 1.98 0.08 -6.78
N LEU A 43 2.63 -0.17 -5.64
CA LEU A 43 2.12 -1.07 -4.61
C LEU A 43 0.98 -0.45 -3.80
N VAL A 44 1.15 0.79 -3.35
CA VAL A 44 0.16 1.50 -2.54
C VAL A 44 0.09 2.97 -2.97
N PRO A 45 -1.11 3.48 -3.35
CA PRO A 45 -1.26 4.86 -3.78
C PRO A 45 -0.79 5.89 -2.74
N LYS A 46 -0.50 7.10 -3.23
CA LYS A 46 -0.08 8.22 -2.37
C LYS A 46 -1.15 8.50 -1.31
N ARG A 47 -0.74 8.66 -0.04
CA ARG A 47 -1.61 8.84 1.15
C ARG A 47 -2.50 7.65 1.54
N CYS A 48 -2.40 6.51 0.84
CA CYS A 48 -3.06 5.26 1.24
C CYS A 48 -2.09 4.35 2.00
N ASN A 49 -2.65 3.44 2.79
CA ASN A 49 -1.90 2.35 3.45
C ASN A 49 -2.32 0.98 2.91
N ILE A 50 -3.31 0.92 2.03
CA ILE A 50 -3.85 -0.32 1.47
C ILE A 50 -3.71 -0.27 -0.05
N GLY A 51 -3.16 -1.34 -0.63
CA GLY A 51 -3.03 -1.51 -2.07
C GLY A 51 -4.36 -1.87 -2.72
N TYR A 52 -4.50 -1.52 -4.01
CA TYR A 52 -5.72 -1.73 -4.78
C TYR A 52 -6.22 -3.19 -4.76
N GLY A 53 -5.30 -4.17 -4.78
CA GLY A 53 -5.67 -5.59 -4.74
C GLY A 53 -6.47 -5.99 -3.50
N VAL A 54 -6.27 -5.34 -2.35
CA VAL A 54 -7.09 -5.59 -1.15
C VAL A 54 -8.52 -5.07 -1.35
N LEU A 55 -8.68 -3.88 -1.94
CA LEU A 55 -10.00 -3.31 -2.23
C LEU A 55 -10.77 -4.17 -3.24
N ALA A 56 -10.09 -4.63 -4.29
CA ALA A 56 -10.68 -5.53 -5.29
C ALA A 56 -11.12 -6.85 -4.65
N TYR A 57 -10.27 -7.45 -3.81
CA TYR A 57 -10.57 -8.68 -3.08
C TYR A 57 -11.80 -8.53 -2.16
N VAL A 58 -11.88 -7.44 -1.38
CA VAL A 58 -13.04 -7.18 -0.51
C VAL A 58 -14.32 -7.07 -1.34
N GLY A 59 -14.29 -6.33 -2.45
CA GLY A 59 -15.45 -6.20 -3.34
C GLY A 59 -15.89 -7.53 -3.93
N GLU A 60 -14.94 -8.34 -4.41
CA GLU A 60 -15.23 -9.68 -4.95
C GLU A 60 -15.88 -10.59 -3.91
N GLU A 61 -15.30 -10.68 -2.71
CA GLU A 61 -15.82 -11.54 -1.65
C GLU A 61 -17.19 -11.08 -1.14
N PHE A 62 -17.40 -9.77 -1.05
CA PHE A 62 -18.66 -9.20 -0.60
C PHE A 62 -19.78 -9.38 -1.63
N PHE A 63 -19.53 -9.02 -2.89
CA PHE A 63 -20.59 -8.97 -3.91
C PHE A 63 -20.77 -10.27 -4.70
N LEU A 64 -19.68 -10.97 -5.03
CA LEU A 64 -19.76 -12.19 -5.83
C LEU A 64 -19.95 -13.43 -4.94
N ASN A 65 -19.26 -13.46 -3.81
CA ASN A 65 -19.30 -14.62 -2.90
C ASN A 65 -20.27 -14.45 -1.72
N SER A 66 -20.94 -13.29 -1.61
CA SER A 66 -21.91 -13.00 -0.55
C SER A 66 -21.38 -13.25 0.86
N ARG A 67 -20.06 -13.04 1.07
CA ARG A 67 -19.44 -13.15 2.39
C ARG A 67 -19.74 -11.92 3.22
N ASP A 68 -19.93 -12.13 4.51
CA ASP A 68 -20.06 -11.04 5.48
C ASP A 68 -18.69 -10.41 5.80
N ASN A 69 -18.72 -9.27 6.50
CA ASN A 69 -17.52 -8.54 6.87
C ASN A 69 -16.59 -9.34 7.78
N GLU A 70 -17.11 -10.16 8.68
CA GLU A 70 -16.32 -10.92 9.66
C GLU A 70 -15.50 -12.01 8.96
N GLN A 71 -16.15 -12.72 8.03
CA GLN A 71 -15.50 -13.69 7.15
C GLN A 71 -14.43 -13.04 6.29
N ILE A 72 -14.73 -11.89 5.68
CA ILE A 72 -13.75 -11.17 4.83
C ILE A 72 -12.54 -10.73 5.67
N VAL A 73 -12.76 -10.15 6.84
CA VAL A 73 -11.67 -9.74 7.75
C VAL A 73 -10.84 -10.94 8.20
N MET A 74 -11.47 -12.07 8.51
CA MET A 74 -10.75 -13.30 8.87
C MET A 74 -9.85 -13.79 7.72
N ASN A 75 -10.38 -13.84 6.50
CA ASN A 75 -9.62 -14.25 5.31
C ASN A 75 -8.46 -13.28 4.99
N LEU A 76 -8.65 -11.98 5.21
CA LEU A 76 -7.59 -10.98 5.06
C LEU A 76 -6.48 -11.17 6.11
N ARG A 77 -6.83 -11.54 7.35
CA ARG A 77 -5.86 -11.85 8.41
C ARG A 77 -4.99 -13.06 8.06
N GLU A 78 -5.56 -14.09 7.43
CA GLU A 78 -4.78 -15.23 6.93
C GLU A 78 -3.75 -14.82 5.87
N LYS A 79 -4.03 -13.73 5.14
CA LYS A 79 -3.10 -13.10 4.18
C LYS A 79 -2.19 -12.04 4.80
N ASN A 80 -2.15 -11.96 6.14
CA ASN A 80 -1.41 -10.95 6.89
C ASN A 80 -1.81 -9.51 6.51
N VAL A 81 -3.07 -9.27 6.16
CA VAL A 81 -3.65 -7.95 5.92
C VAL A 81 -4.61 -7.63 7.06
N ILE A 82 -4.25 -6.67 7.91
CA ILE A 82 -5.11 -6.22 9.02
C ILE A 82 -5.78 -4.91 8.61
N VAL A 83 -7.11 -4.90 8.68
CA VAL A 83 -8.00 -3.79 8.37
C VAL A 83 -8.89 -3.44 9.56
#